data_AF-A0A398B9M9-F1
#
_entry.id   AF-A0A398B9M9-F1
#
_cell.length_a   1.000
_cell.length_b   1.000
_cell.length_c   1.000
_cell.angle_alpha   90.00
_cell.angle_beta   90.00
_cell.angle_gamma   90.00
#
_symmetry.space_group_name_H-M   'P 1'
#
loop_
_entity.id
_entity.type
_entity.pdbx_description
1 polymer ?
#
loop_
_entity_poly.entity_id
_entity_poly.type
_entity_poly.pdbx_seq_one_letter_code
_entity_poly.pdbx_strand_id
1 'polypeptide(L)'
;MYEHASYVDWVSYRLPTEIIPLTLELPLVIITVLAMFLFGLYAGKVGIFQHNSPHLPKIKKIWLTTLLLSIPLVGFLAIMKVELIDLGVYRENAVFLFTSLSGLTLCFFYMSSLTLLLRKKHWQKLLRPFGFTGQMALTNYILQTVISIFIFLGLDFFGKVILLTGTLICLSIYIVQVIFSYVWLKNFRFGPLEWLWRSLTYGYFQPMKKEEK
;
A
#
# COMPACT_ATOMS: atom_id res chain seq x y z
N MET A 1 -21.58 19.39 10.69
CA MET A 1 -20.14 19.75 10.71
C MET A 1 -19.49 19.53 9.36
N TYR A 2 -19.56 18.32 8.81
CA TYR A 2 -18.86 17.95 7.57
C TYR A 2 -19.24 18.73 6.30
N GLU A 3 -20.45 19.33 6.24
CA GLU A 3 -20.92 20.05 5.04
C GLU A 3 -20.83 21.59 5.14
N HIS A 4 -20.70 22.15 6.34
CA HIS A 4 -20.83 23.61 6.57
C HIS A 4 -19.80 24.21 7.53
N ALA A 5 -18.98 23.39 8.19
CA ALA A 5 -18.00 23.90 9.15
C ALA A 5 -16.78 24.50 8.45
N SER A 6 -16.20 25.54 9.03
CA SER A 6 -14.97 26.15 8.50
C SER A 6 -13.79 25.17 8.61
N TYR A 7 -12.71 25.43 7.86
CA TYR A 7 -11.49 24.62 7.95
C TYR A 7 -10.93 24.58 9.39
N VAL A 8 -11.02 25.69 10.11
CA VAL A 8 -10.53 25.80 11.50
C VAL A 8 -11.37 24.92 12.43
N ASP A 9 -12.68 24.88 12.25
CA ASP A 9 -13.58 24.03 13.04
C ASP A 9 -13.29 22.54 12.78
N TRP A 10 -13.01 22.18 11.53
CA TRP A 10 -12.61 20.83 11.16
C TRP A 10 -11.33 20.38 11.86
N VAL A 11 -10.30 21.23 11.85
CA VAL A 11 -9.02 20.94 12.50
C VAL A 11 -9.20 20.88 14.01
N SER A 12 -9.93 21.82 14.61
CA SER A 12 -10.14 21.88 16.06
C SER A 12 -10.93 20.68 16.59
N TYR A 13 -11.85 20.13 15.80
CA TYR A 13 -12.55 18.88 16.14
C TYR A 13 -11.67 17.65 15.98
N ARG A 14 -10.92 17.53 14.87
CA ARG A 14 -10.07 16.34 14.60
C ARG A 14 -8.90 16.23 15.55
N LEU A 15 -8.40 17.34 16.08
CA LEU A 15 -7.23 17.34 16.94
C LEU A 15 -7.43 16.49 18.22
N PRO A 16 -8.48 16.67 19.03
CA PRO A 16 -8.75 15.81 20.18
C PRO A 16 -9.38 14.46 19.82
N THR A 17 -10.16 14.37 18.74
CA THR A 17 -10.95 13.16 18.41
C THR A 17 -10.18 12.13 17.57
N GLU A 18 -9.27 12.57 16.71
CA GLU A 18 -8.51 11.69 15.81
C GLU A 18 -7.01 11.77 16.10
N ILE A 19 -6.42 12.98 16.09
CA ILE A 19 -4.96 13.12 16.12
C ILE A 19 -4.38 12.62 17.44
N ILE A 20 -4.91 13.05 18.58
CA ILE A 20 -4.40 12.61 19.89
C ILE A 20 -4.50 11.08 20.04
N PRO A 21 -5.66 10.43 19.86
CA PRO A 21 -5.76 8.98 19.93
C PRO A 21 -4.79 8.26 18.99
N LEU A 22 -4.72 8.67 17.71
CA LEU A 22 -3.82 8.06 16.73
C LEU A 22 -2.35 8.18 17.16
N THR A 23 -1.93 9.35 17.68
CA THR A 23 -0.54 9.53 18.15
C THR A 23 -0.20 8.66 19.35
N LEU A 24 -1.16 8.38 20.23
CA LEU A 24 -0.96 7.47 21.36
C LEU A 24 -0.86 6.00 20.92
N GLU A 25 -1.50 5.63 19.79
CA GLU A 25 -1.40 4.29 19.21
C GLU A 25 -0.11 4.07 18.40
N LEU A 26 0.52 5.14 17.90
CA LEU A 26 1.72 5.06 17.06
C LEU A 26 2.83 4.17 17.62
N PRO A 27 3.21 4.22 18.91
CA PRO A 27 4.28 3.37 19.43
C PRO A 27 4.03 1.88 19.23
N LEU A 28 2.78 1.43 19.40
CA LEU A 28 2.39 0.03 19.19
C LEU A 28 2.40 -0.30 17.69
N VAL A 29 1.86 0.59 16.85
CA VAL A 29 1.84 0.40 15.39
C VAL A 29 3.25 0.32 14.82
N ILE A 30 4.17 1.20 15.26
CA ILE A 30 5.56 1.22 14.80
C ILE A 30 6.24 -0.12 15.04
N ILE A 31 6.01 -0.76 16.19
CA ILE A 31 6.57 -2.09 16.49
C ILE A 31 6.08 -3.13 15.47
N THR A 32 4.79 -3.16 15.18
CA THR A 32 4.23 -4.11 14.20
C THR A 32 4.73 -3.83 12.78
N VAL A 33 4.82 -2.56 12.40
CA VAL A 33 5.34 -2.12 11.11
C VAL A 33 6.82 -2.51 10.97
N LEU A 34 7.63 -2.28 12.00
CA LEU A 34 9.03 -2.66 12.03
C LEU A 34 9.19 -4.18 11.91
N ALA A 35 8.36 -4.97 12.62
CA ALA A 35 8.38 -6.43 12.50
C ALA A 35 8.09 -6.89 11.06
N MET A 36 7.11 -6.29 10.39
CA MET A 36 6.81 -6.58 8.97
C MET A 36 7.97 -6.20 8.04
N PHE A 37 8.62 -5.04 8.26
CA PHE A 37 9.81 -4.64 7.52
C PHE A 37 10.98 -5.61 7.71
N LEU A 38 11.24 -6.03 8.96
CA LEU A 38 12.29 -7.00 9.29
C LEU A 38 12.03 -8.36 8.65
N PHE A 39 10.77 -8.80 8.62
CA PHE A 39 10.37 -10.03 7.93
C PHE A 39 10.67 -9.95 6.42
N GLY A 40 10.32 -8.84 5.77
CA GLY A 40 10.65 -8.58 4.37
C GLY A 40 12.16 -8.52 4.11
N LEU A 41 12.92 -7.88 5.01
CA LEU A 41 14.38 -7.80 4.94
C LEU A 41 15.03 -9.19 5.06
N TYR A 42 14.56 -10.01 6.01
CA TYR A 42 15.01 -11.39 6.17
C TYR A 42 14.75 -12.21 4.91
N ALA A 43 13.53 -12.13 4.35
CA ALA A 43 13.18 -12.79 3.09
C ALA A 43 14.10 -12.36 1.93
N GLY A 44 14.47 -11.08 1.87
CA GLY A 44 15.44 -10.54 0.92
C GLY A 44 16.84 -11.10 1.12
N LYS A 45 17.35 -11.12 2.36
CA LYS A 45 18.70 -11.61 2.71
C LYS A 45 18.88 -13.10 2.43
N VAL A 46 17.85 -13.91 2.68
CA VAL A 46 17.83 -15.36 2.39
C VAL A 46 17.70 -15.64 0.87
N GLY A 47 17.45 -14.60 0.06
CA GLY A 47 17.39 -14.72 -1.38
C GLY A 47 16.10 -15.36 -1.90
N ILE A 48 14.97 -15.21 -1.18
CA ILE A 48 13.65 -15.73 -1.59
C ILE A 48 13.23 -15.15 -2.95
N PHE A 49 13.54 -13.88 -3.20
CA PHE A 49 13.19 -13.15 -4.42
C PHE A 49 14.17 -13.37 -5.59
N GLN A 50 15.26 -14.10 -5.39
CA GLN A 50 16.23 -14.37 -6.46
C GLN A 50 15.72 -15.41 -7.46
N HIS A 51 16.08 -15.25 -8.73
CA HIS A 51 15.60 -16.12 -9.82
C HIS A 51 15.97 -17.60 -9.61
N ASN A 52 17.18 -17.87 -9.08
CA ASN A 52 17.67 -19.22 -8.79
C ASN A 52 17.52 -19.62 -7.31
N SER A 53 16.55 -19.03 -6.60
CA SER A 53 16.37 -19.30 -5.16
C SER A 53 16.14 -20.80 -4.87
N PRO A 54 16.91 -21.41 -3.95
CA PRO A 54 16.70 -22.80 -3.53
C PRO A 54 15.36 -23.00 -2.79
N HIS A 55 14.69 -21.91 -2.40
CA HIS A 55 13.44 -21.95 -1.65
C HIS A 55 12.18 -22.05 -2.53
N LEU A 56 12.32 -22.17 -3.85
CA LEU A 56 11.19 -22.24 -4.77
C LEU A 56 10.14 -23.31 -4.40
N PRO A 57 10.49 -24.55 -4.01
CA PRO A 57 9.49 -25.54 -3.58
C PRO A 57 8.72 -25.09 -2.33
N LYS A 58 9.39 -24.43 -1.37
CA LYS A 58 8.75 -23.88 -0.17
C LYS A 58 7.78 -22.75 -0.52
N ILE A 59 8.17 -21.86 -1.45
CA ILE A 59 7.30 -20.75 -1.92
C ILE A 59 6.03 -21.32 -2.57
N LYS A 60 6.16 -22.35 -3.44
CA LYS A 60 4.99 -23.01 -4.05
C LYS A 60 4.10 -23.70 -3.02
N LYS A 61 4.69 -24.35 -2.02
CA LYS A 61 3.93 -24.96 -0.92
C LYS A 61 3.15 -23.91 -0.14
N ILE A 62 3.81 -22.81 0.26
CA ILE A 62 3.17 -21.67 0.95
C ILE A 62 2.04 -21.09 0.10
N TRP A 63 2.29 -20.88 -1.20
CA TRP A 63 1.30 -20.38 -2.14
C TRP A 63 0.05 -21.26 -2.17
N LEU A 64 0.23 -22.58 -2.30
CA LEU A 64 -0.90 -23.52 -2.32
C LEU A 64 -1.62 -23.60 -0.99
N THR A 65 -0.90 -23.68 0.13
CA THR A 65 -1.53 -23.75 1.47
C THR A 65 -2.30 -22.47 1.78
N THR A 66 -1.74 -21.30 1.46
CA THR A 66 -2.39 -20.02 1.74
C THR A 66 -3.56 -19.76 0.80
N LEU A 67 -3.50 -20.24 -0.45
CA LEU A 67 -4.65 -20.24 -1.36
C LEU A 67 -5.80 -21.10 -0.80
N LEU A 68 -5.51 -22.35 -0.44
CA LEU A 68 -6.50 -23.30 0.07
C LEU A 68 -7.12 -22.83 1.40
N LEU A 69 -6.36 -22.13 2.24
CA LEU A 69 -6.88 -21.53 3.47
C LEU A 69 -7.67 -20.24 3.20
N SER A 70 -7.23 -19.40 2.25
CA SER A 70 -7.89 -18.11 2.00
C SER A 70 -9.29 -18.26 1.40
N ILE A 71 -9.50 -19.23 0.51
CA ILE A 71 -10.80 -19.45 -0.15
C ILE A 71 -11.94 -19.64 0.87
N PRO A 72 -11.89 -20.61 1.81
CA PRO A 72 -12.96 -20.80 2.78
C PRO A 72 -13.07 -19.63 3.77
N LEU A 73 -11.94 -19.03 4.19
CA LEU A 73 -11.96 -17.90 5.11
C LEU A 73 -12.66 -16.66 4.51
N VAL A 74 -12.33 -16.33 3.27
CA VAL A 74 -12.97 -15.23 2.54
C VAL A 74 -14.41 -15.57 2.18
N GLY A 75 -14.69 -16.82 1.79
CA GLY A 75 -16.05 -17.29 1.52
C GLY A 75 -16.96 -17.14 2.74
N PHE A 76 -16.49 -17.55 3.92
CA PHE A 76 -17.24 -17.41 5.17
C PHE A 76 -17.41 -15.94 5.58
N LEU A 77 -16.36 -15.13 5.43
CA LEU A 77 -16.46 -13.68 5.63
C LEU A 77 -17.50 -13.03 4.72
N ALA A 78 -17.58 -13.44 3.45
CA ALA A 78 -18.55 -12.94 2.49
C ALA A 78 -19.98 -13.31 2.90
N ILE A 79 -20.21 -14.55 3.33
CA ILE A 79 -21.51 -15.02 3.83
C ILE A 79 -21.97 -14.19 5.03
N MET A 80 -21.07 -13.90 5.98
CA MET A 80 -21.37 -13.05 7.15
C MET A 80 -21.67 -11.59 6.78
N LYS A 81 -20.99 -11.05 5.76
CA LYS A 81 -21.20 -9.67 5.31
C LYS A 81 -22.50 -9.50 4.52
N VAL A 82 -22.93 -10.51 3.77
CA VAL A 82 -24.18 -10.50 2.99
C VAL A 82 -25.40 -10.94 3.82
N GLU A 83 -25.24 -11.15 5.13
CA GLU A 83 -26.33 -11.48 6.05
C GLU A 83 -27.04 -12.80 5.71
N LEU A 84 -26.34 -13.74 5.07
CA LEU A 84 -26.87 -15.07 4.80
C LEU A 84 -27.04 -15.92 6.07
N ILE A 85 -26.30 -15.59 7.14
CA ILE A 85 -26.36 -16.28 8.43
C ILE A 85 -26.58 -15.22 9.52
N ASP A 86 -27.64 -15.39 10.30
CA ASP A 86 -27.89 -14.57 11.48
C ASP A 86 -27.07 -15.08 12.67
N LEU A 87 -26.01 -14.34 13.00
CA LEU A 87 -25.13 -14.59 14.15
C LEU A 87 -25.45 -13.66 15.33
N GLY A 88 -26.49 -12.83 15.20
CA GLY A 88 -26.87 -11.82 16.19
C GLY A 88 -25.68 -11.02 16.70
N VAL A 89 -25.53 -10.97 18.02
CA VAL A 89 -24.52 -10.18 18.73
C VAL A 89 -23.08 -10.63 18.43
N TYR A 90 -22.86 -11.89 18.03
CA TYR A 90 -21.51 -12.40 17.75
C TYR A 90 -20.99 -12.05 16.36
N ARG A 91 -21.84 -11.50 15.48
CA ARG A 91 -21.50 -11.20 14.09
C ARG A 91 -20.27 -10.29 13.98
N GLU A 92 -20.23 -9.19 14.71
CA GLU A 92 -19.13 -8.21 14.62
C GLU A 92 -17.79 -8.83 15.02
N ASN A 93 -17.77 -9.58 16.12
CA ASN A 93 -16.57 -10.28 16.58
C ASN A 93 -16.11 -11.35 15.58
N ALA A 94 -17.06 -12.08 14.99
CA ALA A 94 -16.76 -13.07 13.98
C ALA A 94 -16.22 -12.42 12.70
N VAL A 95 -16.86 -11.36 12.21
CA VAL A 95 -16.39 -10.58 11.04
C VAL A 95 -14.98 -10.04 11.29
N PHE A 96 -14.70 -9.50 12.47
CA PHE A 96 -13.37 -9.03 12.84
C PHE A 96 -12.32 -10.16 12.82
N LEU A 97 -12.63 -11.31 13.42
CA LEU A 97 -11.74 -12.47 13.47
C LEU A 97 -11.45 -13.02 12.06
N PHE A 98 -12.50 -13.23 11.25
CA PHE A 98 -12.35 -13.74 9.89
C PHE A 98 -11.68 -12.72 8.95
N THR A 99 -11.89 -11.42 9.15
CA THR A 99 -11.16 -10.36 8.42
C THR A 99 -9.67 -10.41 8.75
N SER A 100 -9.32 -10.53 10.03
CA SER A 100 -7.91 -10.61 10.47
C SER A 100 -7.21 -11.86 9.93
N LEU A 101 -7.87 -13.02 10.05
CA LEU A 101 -7.29 -14.30 9.63
C LEU A 101 -7.19 -14.42 8.10
N SER A 102 -8.25 -14.04 7.37
CA SER A 102 -8.22 -14.01 5.90
C SER A 102 -7.22 -13.00 5.37
N GLY A 103 -7.09 -11.84 6.01
CA GLY A 103 -6.10 -10.82 5.66
C GLY A 103 -4.67 -11.36 5.73
N LEU A 104 -4.34 -12.11 6.78
CA LEU A 104 -3.02 -12.73 6.93
C LEU A 104 -2.76 -13.79 5.84
N THR A 105 -3.71 -14.69 5.60
CA THR A 105 -3.53 -15.75 4.58
C THR A 105 -3.46 -15.17 3.17
N LEU A 106 -4.28 -14.17 2.86
CA LEU A 106 -4.25 -13.45 1.59
C LEU A 106 -2.94 -12.70 1.39
N CYS A 107 -2.40 -12.08 2.44
CA CYS A 107 -1.11 -11.40 2.38
C CYS A 107 0.00 -12.35 1.88
N PHE A 108 0.14 -13.52 2.51
CA PHE A 108 1.13 -14.52 2.07
C PHE A 108 0.81 -15.09 0.70
N PHE A 109 -0.46 -15.28 0.37
CA PHE A 109 -0.88 -15.70 -0.97
C PHE A 109 -0.48 -14.68 -2.04
N TYR A 110 -0.72 -13.39 -1.83
CA TYR A 110 -0.35 -12.32 -2.76
C TYR A 110 1.18 -12.18 -2.89
N MET A 111 1.91 -12.18 -1.76
CA MET A 111 3.38 -12.10 -1.78
C MET A 111 4.00 -13.27 -2.55
N SER A 112 3.55 -14.50 -2.28
CA SER A 112 4.06 -15.70 -2.96
C SER A 112 3.62 -15.74 -4.43
N SER A 113 2.40 -15.31 -4.75
CA SER A 113 1.91 -15.16 -6.12
C SER A 113 2.79 -14.21 -6.93
N LEU A 114 3.03 -13.00 -6.40
CA LEU A 114 3.85 -12.00 -7.06
C LEU A 114 5.29 -12.49 -7.24
N THR A 115 5.85 -13.16 -6.23
CA THR A 115 7.19 -13.75 -6.30
C THR A 115 7.28 -14.84 -7.39
N LEU A 116 6.28 -15.70 -7.51
CA LEU A 116 6.23 -16.72 -8.56
C LEU A 116 5.99 -16.12 -9.95
N LEU A 117 5.16 -15.08 -10.03
CA LEU A 117 4.82 -14.39 -11.27
C LEU A 117 6.04 -13.65 -11.85
N LEU A 118 6.76 -12.90 -11.01
CA LEU A 118 7.94 -12.13 -11.41
C LEU A 118 9.15 -12.99 -11.80
N ARG A 119 9.11 -14.31 -11.58
CA ARG A 119 10.11 -15.24 -12.14
C ARG A 119 9.96 -15.42 -13.65
N LYS A 120 8.77 -15.17 -14.22
CA LYS A 120 8.54 -15.27 -15.66
C LYS A 120 8.95 -13.96 -16.34
N LYS A 121 9.84 -14.04 -17.35
CA LYS A 121 10.37 -12.87 -18.08
C LYS A 121 9.28 -11.93 -18.61
N HIS A 122 8.18 -12.50 -19.13
CA HIS A 122 7.05 -11.71 -19.64
C HIS A 122 6.44 -10.80 -18.57
N TRP A 123 6.09 -11.38 -17.41
CA TRP A 123 5.50 -10.64 -16.29
C TRP A 123 6.47 -9.68 -15.63
N GLN A 124 7.75 -10.04 -15.56
CA GLN A 124 8.80 -9.12 -15.11
C GLN A 124 8.85 -7.87 -16.00
N LYS A 125 8.77 -8.02 -17.33
CA LYS A 125 8.75 -6.89 -18.26
C LYS A 125 7.49 -6.03 -18.10
N LEU A 126 6.32 -6.68 -17.96
CA LEU A 126 5.04 -6.00 -17.79
C LEU A 126 4.95 -5.22 -16.48
N LEU A 127 5.45 -5.78 -15.38
CA LEU A 127 5.34 -5.19 -14.04
C LEU A 127 6.53 -4.28 -13.67
N ARG A 128 7.59 -4.23 -14.47
CA ARG A 128 8.75 -3.36 -14.24
C ARG A 128 8.40 -1.88 -14.02
N PRO A 129 7.45 -1.28 -14.75
CA PRO A 129 7.09 0.13 -14.56
C PRO A 129 6.63 0.46 -13.13
N PHE A 130 5.90 -0.45 -12.48
CA PHE A 130 5.45 -0.28 -11.09
C PHE A 130 6.61 -0.27 -10.09
N GLY A 131 7.76 -0.83 -10.47
CA GLY A 131 8.98 -0.74 -9.66
C GLY A 131 9.53 0.69 -9.55
N PHE A 132 9.23 1.58 -10.50
CA PHE A 132 9.65 2.99 -10.43
C PHE A 132 8.79 3.78 -9.44
N THR A 133 7.48 3.53 -9.39
CA THR A 133 6.61 4.20 -8.41
C THR A 133 6.94 3.78 -6.98
N GLY A 134 7.33 2.53 -6.75
CA GLY A 134 7.80 2.06 -5.44
C GLY A 134 9.14 2.69 -4.99
N GLN A 135 10.03 3.01 -5.92
CA GLN A 135 11.27 3.75 -5.61
C GLN A 135 11.01 5.22 -5.25
N MET A 136 9.87 5.76 -5.68
CA MET A 136 9.41 7.13 -5.42
C MET A 136 8.12 7.14 -4.58
N ALA A 137 7.99 6.20 -3.63
CA ALA A 137 6.75 6.00 -2.87
C ALA A 137 6.30 7.26 -2.10
N LEU A 138 7.23 7.98 -1.44
CA LEU A 138 6.92 9.19 -0.68
C LEU A 138 6.55 10.35 -1.61
N THR A 139 7.32 10.55 -2.69
CA THR A 139 7.02 11.56 -3.71
C THR A 139 5.64 11.32 -4.33
N ASN A 140 5.35 10.08 -4.75
CA ASN A 140 4.07 9.74 -5.36
C ASN A 140 2.91 9.85 -4.38
N TYR A 141 3.11 9.48 -3.12
CA TYR A 141 2.09 9.66 -2.09
C TYR A 141 1.69 11.13 -1.93
N ILE A 142 2.66 12.03 -1.76
CA ILE A 142 2.40 13.46 -1.62
C ILE A 142 1.81 14.05 -2.90
N LEU A 143 2.35 13.67 -4.07
CA LEU A 143 1.82 14.12 -5.35
C LEU A 143 0.37 13.67 -5.56
N GLN A 144 0.02 12.42 -5.21
CA GLN A 144 -1.34 11.90 -5.29
C GLN A 144 -2.27 12.69 -4.39
N THR A 145 -1.84 12.97 -3.16
CA THR A 145 -2.61 13.74 -2.18
C THR A 145 -2.86 15.16 -2.69
N VAL A 146 -1.84 15.85 -3.18
CA VAL A 146 -1.99 17.21 -3.72
C VAL A 146 -2.94 17.23 -4.93
N ILE A 147 -2.78 16.29 -5.87
CA ILE A 147 -3.66 16.20 -7.04
C ILE A 147 -5.10 15.88 -6.60
N SER A 148 -5.28 14.94 -5.66
CA SER A 148 -6.60 14.58 -5.15
C SER A 148 -7.28 15.75 -4.44
N ILE A 149 -6.56 16.48 -3.58
CA ILE A 149 -7.07 17.69 -2.92
C ILE A 149 -7.48 18.73 -3.97
N PHE A 150 -6.62 18.97 -4.97
CA PHE A 150 -6.93 19.93 -6.02
C PHE A 150 -8.20 19.54 -6.80
N ILE A 151 -8.34 18.28 -7.20
CA ILE A 151 -9.52 17.82 -7.95
C ILE A 151 -10.78 17.84 -7.08
N PHE A 152 -10.74 17.21 -5.90
CA PHE A 152 -11.96 17.00 -5.12
C PHE A 152 -12.38 18.23 -4.32
N LEU A 153 -11.44 18.97 -3.73
CA LEU A 153 -11.74 20.17 -2.95
C LEU A 153 -11.62 21.44 -3.81
N GLY A 154 -10.61 21.53 -4.68
CA GLY A 154 -10.39 22.73 -5.52
C GLY A 154 -11.36 22.85 -6.70
N LEU A 155 -11.71 21.75 -7.36
CA LEU A 155 -12.69 21.72 -8.46
C LEU A 155 -14.10 21.31 -7.99
N ASP A 156 -14.30 21.16 -6.67
CA ASP A 156 -15.60 20.87 -6.06
C ASP A 156 -16.25 19.55 -6.57
N PHE A 157 -15.42 18.52 -6.73
CA PHE A 157 -15.84 17.16 -7.12
C PHE A 157 -16.16 16.27 -5.91
N PHE A 158 -15.86 16.73 -4.69
CA PHE A 158 -16.11 15.98 -3.46
C PHE A 158 -17.60 15.63 -3.32
N GLY A 159 -17.92 14.35 -3.10
CA GLY A 159 -19.30 13.87 -2.96
C GLY A 159 -20.14 13.85 -4.25
N LYS A 160 -19.62 14.36 -5.38
CA LYS A 160 -20.37 14.47 -6.66
C LYS A 160 -19.99 13.43 -7.70
N VAL A 161 -18.90 12.71 -7.46
CA VAL A 161 -18.35 11.74 -8.41
C VAL A 161 -18.79 10.33 -8.02
N ILE A 162 -19.44 9.62 -8.95
CA ILE A 162 -19.78 8.20 -8.77
C ILE A 162 -18.52 7.33 -8.71
N LEU A 163 -18.64 6.14 -8.10
CA LEU A 163 -17.52 5.22 -7.89
C LEU A 163 -16.73 4.90 -9.18
N LEU A 164 -17.42 4.68 -10.30
CA LEU A 164 -16.77 4.36 -11.57
C LEU A 164 -15.88 5.53 -12.04
N THR A 165 -16.42 6.73 -12.07
CA THR A 165 -15.69 7.94 -12.49
C THR A 165 -14.54 8.24 -11.54
N GLY A 166 -14.73 8.09 -10.23
CA GLY A 166 -13.67 8.26 -9.23
C GLY A 166 -12.54 7.25 -9.41
N THR A 167 -12.88 5.99 -9.75
CA THR A 167 -11.91 4.94 -10.06
C THR A 167 -11.11 5.28 -11.32
N LEU A 168 -11.76 5.77 -12.38
CA LEU A 168 -11.08 6.19 -13.60
C LEU A 168 -10.14 7.37 -13.35
N ILE A 169 -10.56 8.38 -12.58
CA ILE A 169 -9.70 9.50 -12.17
C ILE A 169 -8.46 8.97 -11.43
N CYS A 170 -8.65 8.09 -10.44
CA CYS A 170 -7.55 7.50 -9.68
C CYS A 170 -6.56 6.75 -10.59
N LEU A 171 -7.07 5.92 -11.50
CA LEU A 171 -6.24 5.19 -12.48
C LEU A 171 -5.49 6.14 -13.41
N SER A 172 -6.14 7.20 -13.89
CA SER A 172 -5.49 8.22 -14.74
C SER A 172 -4.35 8.91 -14.01
N ILE A 173 -4.57 9.36 -12.76
CA ILE A 173 -3.50 9.97 -11.95
C ILE A 173 -2.36 8.98 -11.75
N TYR A 174 -2.67 7.74 -11.40
CA TYR A 174 -1.66 6.72 -11.16
C TYR A 174 -0.82 6.41 -12.41
N ILE A 175 -1.43 6.33 -13.59
CA ILE A 175 -0.70 6.15 -14.87
C ILE A 175 0.27 7.31 -15.10
N VAL A 176 -0.18 8.55 -14.88
CA VAL A 176 0.68 9.74 -14.98
C VAL A 176 1.84 9.65 -13.98
N GLN A 177 1.60 9.21 -12.76
CA GLN A 177 2.64 9.00 -11.75
C GLN A 177 3.65 7.92 -12.13
N VAL A 178 3.20 6.82 -12.76
CA VAL A 178 4.10 5.77 -13.28
C VAL A 178 5.02 6.34 -14.35
N ILE A 179 4.47 7.09 -15.31
CA ILE A 179 5.24 7.72 -16.39
C ILE A 179 6.23 8.73 -15.81
N PHE A 180 5.75 9.61 -14.92
CA PHE A 180 6.58 10.60 -14.22
C PHE A 180 7.73 9.92 -13.47
N SER A 181 7.45 8.90 -12.67
CA SER A 181 8.46 8.17 -11.90
C SER A 181 9.50 7.51 -12.80
N TYR A 182 9.06 6.94 -13.92
CA TYR A 182 9.97 6.34 -14.91
C TYR A 182 10.91 7.38 -15.53
N VAL A 183 10.36 8.49 -16.05
CA VAL A 183 11.13 9.56 -16.68
C VAL A 183 12.08 10.20 -15.69
N TRP A 184 11.62 10.45 -14.46
CA TRP A 184 12.41 11.04 -13.40
C TRP A 184 13.62 10.17 -13.02
N LEU A 185 13.38 8.89 -12.74
CA LEU A 185 14.44 7.95 -12.36
C LEU A 185 15.38 7.59 -13.51
N LYS A 186 15.10 8.02 -14.75
CA LYS A 186 16.10 7.95 -15.83
C LYS A 186 17.30 8.87 -15.52
N ASN A 187 17.04 10.05 -14.96
CA ASN A 187 18.04 11.10 -14.76
C ASN A 187 18.51 11.20 -13.29
N PHE A 188 17.64 10.86 -12.34
CA PHE A 188 17.90 11.03 -10.90
C PHE A 188 17.97 9.69 -10.14
N ARG A 189 18.71 9.66 -9.03
CA ARG A 189 18.89 8.48 -8.17
C ARG A 189 17.69 8.23 -7.25
N PHE A 190 16.99 9.29 -6.86
CA PHE A 190 15.89 9.27 -5.90
C PHE A 190 14.76 10.18 -6.37
N GLY A 191 13.54 9.98 -5.87
CA GLY A 191 12.52 11.01 -5.97
C GLY A 191 12.88 12.25 -5.13
N PRO A 192 12.30 13.42 -5.43
CA PRO A 192 12.58 14.66 -4.72
C PRO A 192 12.42 14.55 -3.20
N LEU A 193 11.31 13.95 -2.75
CA LEU A 193 11.02 13.85 -1.31
C LEU A 193 11.84 12.75 -0.65
N GLU A 194 12.13 11.65 -1.34
CA GLU A 194 13.03 10.62 -0.84
C GLU A 194 14.45 11.16 -0.68
N TRP A 195 14.92 11.99 -1.61
CA TRP A 195 16.21 12.67 -1.54
C TRP A 195 16.27 13.62 -0.34
N LEU A 196 15.23 14.44 -0.16
CA LEU A 196 15.12 15.35 0.98
C LEU A 196 15.14 14.58 2.30
N TRP A 197 14.28 13.55 2.41
CA TRP A 197 14.19 12.70 3.59
C TRP A 197 15.53 12.03 3.94
N ARG A 198 16.21 11.46 2.95
CA ARG A 198 17.53 10.85 3.17
C ARG A 198 18.59 11.88 3.57
N SER A 199 18.60 13.04 2.93
CA SER A 199 19.58 14.09 3.24
C SER A 199 19.39 14.61 4.66
N LEU A 200 18.14 14.76 5.11
CA LEU A 200 17.81 15.11 6.50
C LEU A 200 18.20 14.00 7.49
N THR A 201 17.91 12.73 7.15
CA THR A 201 18.20 11.58 8.03
C THR A 201 19.71 11.38 8.24
N TYR A 202 20.51 11.53 7.18
CA TYR A 202 21.96 11.33 7.24
C TYR A 202 22.74 12.60 7.60
N GLY A 203 22.08 13.78 7.60
CA GLY A 203 22.71 15.06 7.93
C GLY A 203 23.61 15.66 6.85
N TYR A 204 23.59 15.13 5.62
CA TYR A 204 24.31 15.72 4.48
C TYR A 204 23.57 15.51 3.15
N PHE A 205 23.79 16.41 2.20
CA PHE A 205 23.15 16.37 0.89
C PHE A 205 23.63 15.17 0.07
N GLN A 206 22.69 14.29 -0.28
CA GLN A 206 22.98 13.13 -1.13
C GLN A 206 23.16 13.56 -2.60
N PRO A 207 23.98 12.87 -3.42
CA PRO A 207 24.05 13.16 -4.84
C PRO A 207 22.73 12.77 -5.53
N MET A 208 22.06 13.75 -6.14
CA MET A 208 20.73 13.58 -6.73
C MET A 208 20.78 13.03 -8.17
N LYS A 209 21.72 13.54 -8.99
CA LYS A 209 21.90 13.11 -10.38
C LYS A 209 22.62 11.77 -10.44
N LYS A 210 22.24 10.91 -11.38
CA LYS A 210 23.07 9.75 -11.73
C LYS A 210 24.35 10.28 -12.37
N GLU A 211 25.50 9.74 -11.96
CA GLU A 211 26.74 9.99 -12.70
C GLU A 211 26.56 9.34 -14.06
N GLU A 212 26.84 10.08 -15.13
CA GLU A 212 26.86 9.52 -16.48
C GLU A 212 27.93 8.41 -16.50
N LYS A 213 27.53 7.23 -16.98
CA LYS A 213 28.46 6.14 -17.32
C LYS A 213 28.88 6.29 -18.76
#